data_AF-R4UV54-F1
#
_entry.id   AF-R4UV54-F1
#
_cell.length_a   1.000
_cell.length_b   1.000
_cell.length_c   1.000
_cell.angle_alpha   90.00
_cell.angle_beta   90.00
_cell.angle_gamma   90.00
#
_symmetry.space_group_name_H-M   'P 1'
#
loop_
_entity.id
_entity.type
_entity.pdbx_description
1 polymer ?
#
loop_
_entity_poly.entity_id
_entity_poly.type
_entity_poly.pdbx_seq_one_letter_code
_entity_poly.pdbx_strand_id
1 'polypeptide(L)'
;MGVDTGLILGILAFVIAVIGAAAHFSFVSFILDSDTYKAKYLLASGFGNDPSKCPKKFSETFHNPAIFCDNLKWSLVSLAWVSGLIFLVLAIIEILLLLSATKDFVKFASQFTVRGIVYLVLGVPTLGIAGDLGIAAGVLLIVIGIVFVIMGIINN
;
A
#
# COMPACT_ATOMS: atom_id res chain seq x y z
N MET A 1 -4.08 36.51 0.56
CA MET A 1 -2.95 35.55 0.46
C MET A 1 -3.53 34.25 -0.03
N GLY A 2 -3.38 33.95 -1.33
CA GLY A 2 -3.84 32.67 -1.88
C GLY A 2 -2.93 31.57 -1.36
N VAL A 3 -3.49 30.53 -0.76
CA VAL A 3 -2.70 29.35 -0.40
C VAL A 3 -2.28 28.67 -1.70
N ASP A 4 -1.00 28.33 -1.84
CA ASP A 4 -0.51 27.60 -3.00
C ASP A 4 -1.09 26.19 -3.00
N THR A 5 -2.10 25.96 -3.85
CA THR A 5 -2.79 24.68 -3.99
C THR A 5 -1.81 23.55 -4.32
N GLY A 6 -0.71 23.82 -5.03
CA GLY A 6 0.33 22.84 -5.33
C GLY A 6 1.08 22.38 -4.08
N LEU A 7 1.35 23.31 -3.16
CA LEU A 7 1.99 23.01 -1.87
C LEU A 7 1.09 22.13 -1.00
N ILE A 8 -0.20 22.48 -0.88
CA ILE A 8 -1.16 21.68 -0.09
C ILE A 8 -1.25 20.25 -0.64
N LEU A 9 -1.40 20.11 -1.96
CA LEU A 9 -1.51 18.81 -2.61
C LEU A 9 -0.23 17.99 -2.45
N GLY A 10 0.95 18.61 -2.52
CA GLY A 10 2.23 17.93 -2.26
C GLY A 10 2.36 17.42 -0.82
N ILE A 11 1.95 18.23 0.17
CA ILE A 11 1.95 17.82 1.58
C ILE A 11 0.98 16.64 1.79
N LEU A 12 -0.23 16.72 1.22
CA LEU A 12 -1.21 15.63 1.30
C LEU A 12 -0.67 14.34 0.66
N ALA A 13 -0.08 14.44 -0.54
CA ALA A 13 0.51 13.31 -1.24
C ALA A 13 1.62 12.65 -0.42
N PHE A 14 2.50 13.45 0.19
CA PHE A 14 3.52 12.97 1.12
C PHE A 14 2.92 12.22 2.31
N VAL A 15 1.95 12.82 3.02
CA VAL A 15 1.32 12.21 4.19
C VAL A 15 0.65 10.89 3.83
N ILE A 16 -0.09 10.86 2.71
CA ILE A 16 -0.76 9.65 2.23
C ILE A 16 0.26 8.56 1.88
N ALA A 17 1.39 8.90 1.25
CA ALA A 17 2.45 7.95 0.95
C ALA A 17 3.07 7.35 2.23
N VAL A 18 3.28 8.16 3.27
CA VAL A 18 3.76 7.67 4.58
C VAL A 18 2.75 6.73 5.23
N ILE A 19 1.45 7.08 5.20
CA ILE A 19 0.38 6.21 5.74
C ILE A 19 0.33 4.90 4.95
N GLY A 20 0.46 4.96 3.62
CA GLY A 20 0.54 3.78 2.75
C GLY A 20 1.71 2.88 3.14
N ALA A 21 2.91 3.44 3.33
CA ALA A 21 4.07 2.68 3.79
C ALA A 21 3.83 2.03 5.17
N ALA A 22 3.28 2.79 6.12
CA ALA A 22 2.96 2.31 7.45
C ALA A 22 1.93 1.17 7.43
N ALA A 23 0.90 1.25 6.58
CA ALA A 23 -0.09 0.19 6.41
C ALA A 23 0.57 -1.12 5.92
N HIS A 24 1.44 -1.03 4.92
CA HIS A 24 2.15 -2.19 4.38
C HIS A 24 3.12 -2.82 5.40
N PHE A 25 3.91 -2.01 6.11
CA PHE A 25 4.79 -2.53 7.16
C PHE A 25 4.04 -3.08 8.37
N SER A 26 2.90 -2.47 8.74
CA SER A 26 2.01 -2.99 9.77
C SER A 26 1.37 -4.32 9.36
N PHE A 27 1.13 -4.53 8.07
CA PHE A 27 0.64 -5.82 7.58
C PHE A 27 1.73 -6.89 7.60
N VAL A 28 2.99 -6.52 7.33
CA VAL A 28 4.13 -7.44 7.51
C VAL A 28 4.28 -7.85 8.97
N SER A 29 4.25 -6.90 9.92
CA SER A 29 4.33 -7.24 11.34
C SER A 29 3.17 -8.14 11.77
N PHE A 30 1.97 -7.90 11.25
CA PHE A 30 0.81 -8.75 11.46
C PHE A 30 0.99 -10.18 10.92
N ILE A 31 1.57 -10.36 9.72
CA ILE A 31 1.82 -11.71 9.16
C ILE A 31 2.96 -12.43 9.90
N LEU A 32 4.00 -11.70 10.29
CA LEU A 32 5.14 -12.26 11.01
C LEU A 32 4.77 -12.69 12.42
N ASP A 33 3.81 -12.00 13.06
CA ASP A 33 3.22 -12.41 14.32
C ASP A 33 2.36 -13.68 14.14
N SER A 34 3.00 -14.83 14.36
CA SER A 34 2.49 -16.18 14.09
C SER A 34 1.12 -16.43 14.72
N ASP A 35 0.92 -15.99 15.97
CA ASP A 35 -0.28 -16.34 16.73
C ASP A 35 -1.49 -15.52 16.24
N THR A 36 -1.26 -14.26 15.89
CA THR A 36 -2.29 -13.34 15.42
C THR A 36 -2.68 -13.61 13.96
N TYR A 37 -1.71 -13.93 13.09
CA TYR A 37 -1.96 -14.33 11.71
C TYR A 37 -2.79 -15.61 11.64
N LYS A 38 -2.41 -16.63 12.40
CA LYS A 38 -3.13 -17.92 12.45
C LYS A 38 -4.56 -17.75 12.95
N ALA A 39 -4.77 -17.01 14.03
CA ALA A 39 -6.11 -16.80 14.60
C ALA A 39 -7.06 -16.09 13.62
N LYS A 40 -6.62 -15.01 12.97
CA LYS A 40 -7.48 -14.26 12.04
C LYS A 40 -7.65 -14.93 10.68
N TYR A 41 -6.64 -15.62 10.16
CA TYR A 41 -6.77 -16.38 8.90
C TYR A 41 -7.74 -17.56 9.07
N LEU A 42 -7.73 -18.23 10.23
CA LEU A 42 -8.69 -19.28 10.57
C LEU A 42 -10.13 -18.73 10.71
N LEU A 43 -10.29 -17.57 11.37
CA LEU A 43 -11.58 -16.88 11.48
C LEU A 43 -12.13 -16.44 10.11
N ALA A 44 -11.29 -15.87 9.23
CA ALA A 44 -11.70 -15.39 7.92
C ALA A 44 -11.99 -16.53 6.92
N SER A 45 -11.36 -17.69 7.08
CA SER A 45 -11.59 -18.85 6.22
C SER A 45 -12.76 -19.74 6.67
N GLY A 46 -13.37 -19.45 7.82
CA GLY A 46 -14.50 -20.22 8.37
C GLY A 46 -14.09 -21.59 8.93
N PHE A 47 -12.80 -21.80 9.23
CA PHE A 47 -12.27 -23.07 9.72
C PHE A 47 -11.82 -22.94 11.18
N GLY A 48 -12.26 -23.89 12.00
CA GLY A 48 -12.19 -23.82 13.47
C GLY A 48 -10.82 -23.60 14.11
N ASN A 49 -10.86 -23.38 15.43
CA ASN A 49 -9.84 -22.86 16.35
C ASN A 49 -8.51 -23.64 16.49
N ASP A 50 -8.03 -24.40 15.50
CA ASP A 50 -6.75 -25.10 15.59
C ASP A 50 -5.64 -24.37 14.80
N PRO A 51 -4.88 -23.44 15.42
CA PRO A 51 -3.79 -22.67 14.80
C PRO A 51 -2.61 -23.52 14.29
N SER A 52 -2.63 -24.83 14.53
CA SER A 52 -1.59 -25.76 14.09
C SER A 52 -1.79 -26.32 12.68
N LYS A 53 -2.96 -26.15 12.05
CA LYS A 53 -3.29 -26.82 10.79
C LYS A 53 -3.65 -25.84 9.68
N CYS A 54 -2.99 -25.97 8.53
CA CYS A 54 -3.49 -25.39 7.28
C CYS A 54 -4.95 -25.80 7.05
N PRO A 55 -5.78 -24.92 6.47
CA PRO A 55 -7.20 -25.22 6.24
C PRO A 55 -7.37 -26.56 5.51
N LYS A 56 -8.22 -27.44 6.07
CA LYS A 56 -8.43 -28.83 5.58
C LYS A 56 -8.76 -28.91 4.07
N LYS A 57 -9.44 -27.89 3.54
CA LYS A 57 -9.74 -27.78 2.10
C LYS A 57 -8.49 -27.76 1.21
N PHE A 58 -7.37 -27.22 1.72
CA PHE A 58 -6.08 -27.26 1.04
C PHE A 58 -5.37 -28.61 1.20
N SER A 59 -5.57 -29.32 2.33
CA SER A 59 -4.96 -30.65 2.54
C SER A 59 -5.51 -31.74 1.61
N GLU A 60 -6.75 -31.59 1.12
CA GLU A 60 -7.33 -32.52 0.14
C GLU A 60 -6.85 -32.23 -1.29
N THR A 61 -6.38 -31.02 -1.56
CA THR A 61 -6.01 -30.57 -2.92
C THR A 61 -4.49 -30.60 -3.17
N PHE A 62 -3.68 -30.45 -2.11
CA PHE A 62 -2.23 -30.33 -2.23
C PHE A 62 -1.49 -31.44 -1.48
N HIS A 63 -0.51 -32.05 -2.15
CA HIS A 63 0.30 -33.14 -1.63
C HIS A 63 1.09 -32.77 -0.36
N ASN A 64 1.33 -31.47 -0.12
CA ASN A 64 1.95 -30.96 1.10
C ASN A 64 1.40 -29.57 1.48
N PRO A 65 0.30 -29.49 2.26
CA PRO A 65 -0.37 -28.22 2.57
C PRO A 65 0.48 -27.29 3.46
N ALA A 66 1.36 -27.84 4.30
CA ALA A 66 2.22 -27.04 5.17
C ALA A 66 3.21 -26.18 4.37
N ILE A 67 3.87 -26.77 3.37
CA ILE A 67 4.79 -26.06 2.49
C ILE A 67 4.06 -24.96 1.69
N PHE A 68 2.84 -25.24 1.23
CA PHE A 68 2.04 -24.24 0.51
C PHE A 68 1.70 -23.02 1.39
N CYS A 69 1.25 -23.25 2.63
CA CYS A 69 0.94 -22.16 3.56
C CYS A 69 2.18 -21.33 3.91
N ASP A 70 3.34 -21.97 4.15
CA ASP A 70 4.59 -21.26 4.44
C ASP A 70 5.04 -20.43 3.24
N ASN A 71 4.97 -20.97 2.02
CA ASN A 71 5.31 -20.23 0.79
C ASN A 71 4.35 -19.05 0.57
N LEU A 72 3.05 -19.24 0.80
CA LEU A 72 2.07 -18.17 0.68
C LEU A 72 2.31 -17.06 1.72
N LYS A 73 2.62 -17.42 2.97
CA LYS A 73 2.99 -16.48 4.02
C LYS A 73 4.18 -15.63 3.60
N TRP A 74 5.28 -16.26 3.17
CA TRP A 74 6.49 -15.55 2.77
C TRP A 74 6.28 -14.72 1.49
N SER A 75 5.44 -15.17 0.56
CA SER A 75 5.07 -14.40 -0.63
C SER A 75 4.25 -13.16 -0.28
N LEU A 76 3.33 -13.24 0.68
CA LEU A 76 2.55 -12.08 1.14
C LEU A 76 3.44 -11.08 1.90
N VAL A 77 4.33 -11.59 2.76
CA VAL A 77 5.31 -10.76 3.47
C VAL A 77 6.21 -10.01 2.48
N SER A 78 6.79 -10.70 1.49
CA SER A 78 7.69 -10.06 0.53
C SER A 78 6.96 -9.02 -0.33
N LEU A 79 5.75 -9.32 -0.80
CA LEU A 79 4.92 -8.39 -1.55
C LEU A 79 4.59 -7.13 -0.74
N ALA A 80 4.15 -7.31 0.51
CA ALA A 80 3.83 -6.21 1.42
C ALA A 80 5.08 -5.37 1.76
N TRP A 81 6.24 -6.01 1.91
CA TRP A 81 7.47 -5.30 2.21
C TRP A 81 7.96 -4.45 1.02
N VAL A 82 7.94 -5.02 -0.18
CA VAL A 82 8.33 -4.31 -1.43
C VAL A 82 7.38 -3.14 -1.70
N SER A 83 6.07 -3.35 -1.56
CA SER A 83 5.09 -2.27 -1.73
C SER A 83 5.26 -1.17 -0.67
N GLY A 84 5.50 -1.53 0.60
CA GLY A 84 5.85 -0.57 1.65
C GLY A 84 7.08 0.28 1.30
N LEU A 85 8.12 -0.33 0.72
CA LEU A 85 9.28 0.40 0.22
C LEU A 85 8.96 1.33 -0.95
N ILE A 86 8.12 0.92 -1.89
CA ILE A 86 7.68 1.78 -3.00
C ILE A 86 6.98 3.03 -2.45
N PHE A 87 6.09 2.87 -1.47
CA PHE A 87 5.44 3.99 -0.80
C PHE A 87 6.42 4.92 -0.06
N LEU A 88 7.44 4.35 0.59
CA LEU A 88 8.49 5.14 1.23
C LEU A 88 9.28 5.95 0.19
N VAL A 89 9.64 5.34 -0.94
CA VAL A 89 10.32 6.04 -2.05
C VAL A 89 9.44 7.16 -2.59
N LEU A 90 8.13 6.95 -2.74
CA LEU A 90 7.20 8.01 -3.15
C LEU A 90 7.14 9.14 -2.13
N ALA A 91 7.09 8.84 -0.84
CA ALA A 91 7.15 9.87 0.20
C ALA A 91 8.46 10.68 0.11
N ILE A 92 9.59 10.03 -0.17
CA ILE A 92 10.88 10.71 -0.39
C ILE A 92 10.83 11.59 -1.65
N ILE A 93 10.24 11.10 -2.74
CA ILE A 93 10.08 11.91 -3.96
C ILE A 93 9.21 13.13 -3.66
N GLU A 94 8.10 12.97 -2.97
CA GLU A 94 7.20 14.07 -2.61
C GLU A 94 7.87 15.13 -1.75
N ILE A 95 8.67 14.74 -0.76
CA ILE A 95 9.40 15.73 0.05
C ILE A 95 10.51 16.43 -0.74
N LEU A 96 11.19 15.73 -1.66
CA LEU A 96 12.17 16.34 -2.56
C LEU A 96 11.53 17.34 -3.53
N LEU A 97 10.31 17.04 -4.00
CA LEU A 97 9.50 17.95 -4.82
C LEU A 97 9.12 19.21 -4.03
N LEU A 98 8.66 19.05 -2.78
CA LEU A 98 8.32 20.17 -1.88
C LEU A 98 9.51 21.10 -1.61
N LEU A 99 10.71 20.53 -1.46
CA LEU A 99 11.93 21.29 -1.19
C LEU A 99 12.52 21.96 -2.44
N SER A 100 11.90 21.79 -3.62
CA SER A 100 12.42 22.28 -4.92
C SER A 100 13.89 21.88 -5.16
N ALA A 101 14.35 20.80 -4.51
CA ALA A 101 15.77 20.48 -4.34
C ALA A 101 16.40 19.86 -5.60
N THR A 102 15.61 19.54 -6.62
CA THR A 102 16.09 18.87 -7.84
C THR A 102 15.38 19.45 -9.07
N LYS A 103 16.11 20.08 -9.98
CA LYS A 103 15.54 20.81 -11.14
C LYS A 103 15.32 19.94 -12.38
N ASP A 104 16.02 18.81 -12.52
CA ASP A 104 16.07 18.06 -13.79
C ASP A 104 15.38 16.69 -13.74
N PHE A 105 15.61 15.86 -12.71
CA PHE A 105 14.92 14.56 -12.57
C PHE A 105 13.43 14.70 -12.19
N VAL A 106 13.07 15.85 -11.63
CA VAL A 106 11.73 16.20 -11.15
C VAL A 106 10.78 16.60 -12.26
N LYS A 107 11.25 17.01 -13.44
CA LYS A 107 10.33 17.51 -14.48
C LYS A 107 9.33 16.46 -14.98
N PHE A 108 9.73 15.19 -15.04
CA PHE A 108 8.82 14.10 -15.39
C PHE A 108 7.91 13.71 -14.22
N ALA A 109 8.49 13.54 -13.02
CA ALA A 109 7.75 13.17 -11.82
C ALA A 109 6.85 14.30 -11.26
N SER A 110 7.06 15.55 -11.66
CA SER A 110 6.23 16.71 -11.26
C SER A 110 4.95 16.86 -12.08
N GLN A 111 4.84 16.15 -13.21
CA GLN A 111 3.60 16.17 -13.99
C GLN A 111 2.46 15.60 -13.15
N PHE A 112 1.45 16.43 -12.88
CA PHE A 112 0.30 16.05 -12.07
C PHE A 112 -0.37 14.76 -12.59
N THR A 113 -0.47 14.58 -13.91
CA THR A 113 -1.05 13.38 -14.53
C THR A 113 -0.28 12.11 -14.18
N VAL A 114 1.05 12.13 -14.24
CA VAL A 114 1.89 10.95 -13.93
C VAL A 114 1.74 10.57 -12.45
N ARG A 115 1.80 11.56 -11.56
CA ARG A 115 1.57 11.36 -10.12
C ARG A 115 0.19 10.76 -9.86
N GLY A 116 -0.84 11.32 -10.51
CA GLY A 116 -2.21 10.83 -10.38
C GLY A 116 -2.36 9.36 -10.77
N ILE A 117 -1.77 8.95 -11.90
CA ILE A 117 -1.79 7.54 -12.35
C ILE A 117 -1.06 6.64 -11.35
N VAL A 118 0.11 7.05 -10.85
CA VAL A 118 0.87 6.27 -9.86
C VAL A 118 0.05 6.05 -8.59
N TYR A 119 -0.60 7.11 -8.06
CA TYR A 119 -1.43 7.00 -6.87
C TYR A 119 -2.67 6.13 -7.08
N LEU A 120 -3.29 6.17 -8.26
CA LEU A 120 -4.41 5.28 -8.60
C LEU A 120 -3.99 3.81 -8.65
N VAL A 121 -2.89 3.51 -9.34
CA VAL A 121 -2.37 2.14 -9.47
C VAL A 121 -1.98 1.56 -8.11
N LEU A 122 -1.42 2.37 -7.22
CA LEU A 122 -1.02 1.94 -5.89
C LEU A 122 -2.16 1.93 -4.86
N GLY A 123 -3.21 2.72 -5.08
CA GLY A 123 -4.38 2.75 -4.19
C GLY A 123 -5.13 1.41 -4.15
N VAL A 124 -5.32 0.77 -5.30
CA VAL A 124 -6.05 -0.52 -5.41
C VAL A 124 -5.43 -1.64 -4.56
N PRO A 125 -4.13 -1.98 -4.67
CA PRO A 125 -3.54 -3.03 -3.84
C PRO A 125 -3.53 -2.66 -2.35
N THR A 126 -3.51 -1.36 -2.02
CA THR A 126 -3.51 -0.89 -0.62
C THR A 126 -4.84 -1.17 0.10
N LEU A 127 -5.98 -1.18 -0.62
CA LEU A 127 -7.30 -1.47 -0.05
C LEU A 127 -7.40 -2.86 0.59
N GLY A 128 -6.62 -3.83 0.09
CA GLY A 128 -6.64 -5.21 0.56
C GLY A 128 -5.72 -5.50 1.74
N ILE A 129 -5.04 -4.50 2.27
CA ILE A 129 -3.92 -4.66 3.22
C ILE A 129 -4.30 -4.01 4.55
N ALA A 130 -3.78 -4.54 5.68
CA ALA A 130 -3.90 -3.93 7.02
C ALA A 130 -5.32 -3.56 7.53
N GLY A 131 -6.38 -4.19 7.04
CA GLY A 131 -7.76 -3.94 7.51
C GLY A 131 -8.19 -2.48 7.30
N ASP A 132 -8.74 -1.86 8.34
CA ASP A 132 -9.28 -0.49 8.27
C ASP A 132 -8.23 0.55 7.85
N LEU A 133 -6.96 0.36 8.24
CA LEU A 133 -5.88 1.28 7.91
C LEU A 133 -5.55 1.25 6.42
N GLY A 134 -5.48 0.08 5.79
CA GLY A 134 -5.22 0.01 4.35
C GLY A 134 -6.45 0.36 3.50
N ILE A 135 -7.67 0.10 3.99
CA ILE A 135 -8.88 0.65 3.35
C ILE A 135 -8.83 2.18 3.36
N ALA A 136 -8.57 2.80 4.51
CA ALA A 136 -8.48 4.26 4.61
C ALA A 136 -7.35 4.82 3.73
N ALA A 137 -6.15 4.23 3.78
CA ALA A 137 -5.01 4.63 2.97
C ALA A 137 -5.28 4.47 1.47
N GLY A 138 -5.86 3.34 1.05
CA GLY A 138 -6.19 3.04 -0.34
C GLY A 138 -7.25 3.99 -0.90
N VAL A 139 -8.28 4.32 -0.13
CA VAL A 139 -9.29 5.31 -0.53
C VAL A 139 -8.65 6.70 -0.69
N LEU A 140 -7.83 7.12 0.27
CA LEU A 140 -7.13 8.42 0.19
C LEU A 140 -6.21 8.50 -1.02
N LEU A 141 -5.50 7.41 -1.35
CA LEU A 141 -4.65 7.30 -2.54
C LEU A 141 -5.45 7.44 -3.85
N ILE A 142 -6.61 6.79 -3.92
CA ILE A 142 -7.48 6.88 -5.10
C ILE A 142 -8.01 8.31 -5.23
N VAL A 143 -8.51 8.91 -4.15
CA VAL A 143 -9.05 10.27 -4.16
C VAL A 143 -7.98 11.29 -4.57
N ILE A 144 -6.79 11.25 -3.97
CA ILE A 144 -5.71 12.19 -4.33
C ILE A 144 -5.22 11.93 -5.75
N GLY A 145 -5.20 10.67 -6.20
CA GLY A 145 -4.87 10.29 -7.57
C GLY A 145 -5.82 10.90 -8.60
N ILE A 146 -7.14 10.83 -8.36
CA ILE A 146 -8.15 11.48 -9.20
C ILE A 146 -7.93 12.99 -9.24
N VAL A 147 -7.71 13.63 -8.08
CA VAL A 147 -7.46 15.07 -8.01
C VAL A 147 -6.24 15.47 -8.85
N PHE A 148 -5.16 14.70 -8.77
CA PHE A 148 -3.96 14.95 -9.57
C PHE A 148 -4.18 14.77 -11.07
N VAL A 149 -4.96 13.76 -11.50
CA VAL A 149 -5.31 13.61 -12.92
C VAL A 149 -6.13 14.81 -13.41
N ILE A 150 -7.14 15.25 -12.65
CA ILE A 150 -7.97 16.41 -13.02
C ILE A 150 -7.11 17.67 -13.13
N MET A 151 -6.25 17.94 -12.14
CA MET A 151 -5.32 19.08 -12.17
C MET A 151 -4.34 18.99 -13.33
N GLY A 152 -3.88 17.79 -13.67
CA GLY A 152 -3.02 17.55 -14.83
C GLY A 152 -3.71 17.84 -16.17
N ILE A 153 -5.01 17.55 -16.28
CA ILE A 153 -5.81 17.87 -17.47
C ILE A 153 -6.09 19.38 -17.57
N ILE A 154 -6.36 20.06 -16.46
CA ILE A 154 -6.66 21.50 -16.44
C ILE A 154 -5.42 22.34 -16.76
N ASN A 155 -4.25 21.91 -16.31
CA ASN A 155 -2.99 22.67 -16.44
C ASN A 155 -2.19 22.36 -17.72
N ASN A 156 -2.64 21.42 -18.54
CA ASN A 156 -2.09 21.11 -19.87
C ASN A 156 -2.87 21.84 -20.96
#